data_AF-A0A1Q7BWM3-F1
#
_entry.id   AF-A0A1Q7BWM3-F1
#
_cell.length_a   1.000
_cell.length_b   1.000
_cell.length_c   1.000
_cell.angle_alpha   90.00
_cell.angle_beta   90.00
_cell.angle_gamma   90.00
#
_symmetry.space_group_name_H-M   'P 1'
#
loop_
_entity.id
_entity.type
_entity.pdbx_description
1 polymer ?
#
loop_
_entity_poly.entity_id
_entity_poly.type
_entity_poly.pdbx_seq_one_letter_code
_entity_poly.pdbx_strand_id
1 'polypeptide(L)'
;MSTYTKFPDVWIYTLRARSATAADWSVAAYLLERGRFQTYVTLPRTTLRLHHTTLARSVNKLAQWGLIQEKRRHRKAPVIRPLYLSPRQPGGQA
;
A
#
# COMPACT_ATOMS: atom_id res chain seq x y z
N MET A 1 -16.35 -2.25 -12.83
CA MET A 1 -14.97 -2.52 -13.27
C MET A 1 -14.15 -2.96 -12.07
N SER A 2 -13.93 -4.27 -11.89
CA SER A 2 -13.02 -4.76 -10.84
C SER A 2 -11.58 -4.46 -11.25
N THR A 3 -10.98 -3.41 -10.69
CA THR A 3 -9.55 -3.15 -10.83
C THR A 3 -8.78 -4.22 -10.04
N TYR A 4 -8.46 -5.33 -10.71
CA TYR A 4 -7.58 -6.35 -10.16
C TYR A 4 -6.16 -5.77 -10.09
N THR A 5 -5.83 -5.15 -8.96
CA THR A 5 -4.47 -4.69 -8.71
C THR A 5 -3.59 -5.93 -8.57
N LYS A 6 -2.75 -6.21 -9.57
CA LYS A 6 -1.78 -7.31 -9.49
C LYS A 6 -0.78 -6.99 -8.38
N PHE A 7 -0.78 -7.79 -7.33
CA PHE A 7 0.19 -7.67 -6.27
C PHE A 7 1.56 -8.17 -6.76
N PRO A 8 2.65 -7.44 -6.47
CA PRO A 8 3.99 -7.97 -6.66
C PRO A 8 4.22 -9.22 -5.79
N ASP A 9 5.00 -10.18 -6.28
CA ASP A 9 5.20 -11.47 -5.60
C ASP A 9 5.74 -11.30 -4.17
N VAL A 10 6.65 -10.32 -3.96
CA VAL A 10 7.18 -9.97 -2.64
C VAL A 10 6.08 -9.58 -1.66
N TRP A 11 5.07 -8.83 -2.12
CA TRP A 11 3.93 -8.45 -1.29
C TRP A 11 3.06 -9.67 -0.95
N ILE A 12 2.72 -10.50 -1.95
CA ILE A 12 1.90 -11.69 -1.74
C ILE A 12 2.57 -12.63 -0.74
N TYR A 13 3.86 -12.92 -0.96
CA TYR A 13 4.65 -13.80 -0.10
C TYR A 13 4.70 -13.26 1.33
N THR A 14 5.04 -11.98 1.50
CA THR A 14 5.17 -11.36 2.83
C THR A 14 3.84 -11.32 3.57
N LEU A 15 2.75 -10.92 2.90
CA LEU A 15 1.42 -10.83 3.51
C LEU A 15 0.91 -12.22 3.94
N ARG A 16 1.17 -13.26 3.15
CA ARG A 16 0.82 -14.65 3.51
C ARG A 16 1.68 -15.17 4.65
N ALA A 17 3.00 -14.98 4.57
CA ALA A 17 3.96 -15.46 5.58
C ALA A 17 3.76 -14.79 6.95
N ARG A 18 3.25 -13.55 6.99
CA ARG A 18 2.99 -12.79 8.22
C ARG A 18 1.54 -12.85 8.69
N SER A 19 0.71 -13.71 8.09
CA SER A 19 -0.71 -13.87 8.42
C SER A 19 -1.48 -12.53 8.40
N ALA A 20 -1.32 -11.77 7.32
CA ALA A 20 -1.96 -10.47 7.14
C ALA A 20 -3.49 -10.56 7.23
N THR A 21 -4.10 -9.63 7.96
CA THR A 21 -5.55 -9.54 8.13
C THR A 21 -6.23 -8.95 6.89
N ALA A 22 -7.55 -9.07 6.78
CA ALA A 22 -8.31 -8.45 5.67
C ALA A 22 -8.07 -6.93 5.56
N ALA A 23 -7.86 -6.25 6.70
CA ALA A 23 -7.51 -4.83 6.72
C ALA A 23 -6.11 -4.58 6.14
N ASP A 24 -5.13 -5.41 6.49
CA ASP A 24 -3.76 -5.32 5.97
C ASP A 24 -3.75 -5.50 4.44
N TRP A 25 -4.51 -6.48 3.93
CA TRP A 25 -4.70 -6.69 2.48
C TRP A 25 -5.39 -5.50 1.80
N SER A 26 -6.38 -4.89 2.44
CA SER A 26 -7.11 -3.74 1.89
C SER A 26 -6.22 -2.50 1.79
N VAL A 27 -5.41 -2.26 2.83
CA VAL A 27 -4.41 -1.16 2.82
C VAL A 27 -3.34 -1.43 1.76
N ALA A 28 -2.85 -2.66 1.67
CA ALA A 28 -1.86 -3.04 0.67
C ALA A 28 -2.38 -2.84 -0.76
N ALA A 29 -3.60 -3.29 -1.06
CA ALA A 29 -4.23 -3.14 -2.37
C ALA A 29 -4.32 -1.66 -2.76
N TYR A 30 -4.79 -0.81 -1.85
CA TYR A 30 -4.91 0.62 -2.09
C TYR A 30 -3.56 1.30 -2.35
N LEU A 31 -2.57 0.98 -1.53
CA LEU A 31 -1.22 1.53 -1.66
C LEU A 31 -0.57 1.11 -2.98
N LEU A 32 -0.75 -0.15 -3.40
CA LEU A 32 -0.26 -0.63 -4.68
C LEU A 32 -0.99 0.02 -5.87
N GLU A 33 -2.32 0.13 -5.82
CA GLU A 33 -3.12 0.75 -6.88
C GLU A 33 -2.69 2.21 -7.12
N ARG A 34 -2.58 3.00 -6.04
CA ARG A 34 -2.13 4.40 -6.11
C ARG A 34 -0.64 4.51 -6.42
N GLY A 35 0.16 3.60 -5.87
CA GLY A 35 1.61 3.52 -6.03
C GLY A 35 2.07 3.36 -7.48
N ARG A 36 1.23 2.74 -8.33
CA ARG A 36 1.50 2.61 -9.78
C ARG A 36 1.61 3.97 -10.48
N PHE A 37 0.83 4.94 -10.03
CA PHE A 37 0.75 6.27 -10.65
C PHE A 37 1.56 7.32 -9.88
N GLN A 38 1.71 7.14 -8.57
CA GLN A 38 2.35 8.10 -7.68
C GLN A 38 3.39 7.41 -6.79
N THR A 39 4.63 7.91 -6.77
CA THR A 39 5.69 7.39 -5.89
C THR A 39 5.34 7.52 -4.41
N TYR A 40 4.58 8.57 -4.05
CA TYR A 40 4.15 8.84 -2.70
C TYR A 40 2.63 8.85 -2.64
N VAL A 41 2.07 7.98 -1.81
CA VAL A 41 0.64 7.82 -1.60
C VAL A 41 0.28 8.37 -0.23
N THR A 42 -0.75 9.21 -0.19
CA THR A 42 -1.39 9.63 1.06
C THR A 42 -2.60 8.73 1.31
N LEU A 43 -2.78 8.24 2.53
CA LEU A 43 -3.99 7.49 2.92
C LEU A 43 -5.04 8.46 3.46
N PRO A 44 -6.13 8.74 2.74
CA PRO A 44 -7.21 9.56 3.26
C PRO A 44 -8.00 8.77 4.31
N ARG A 45 -8.41 9.45 5.38
CA ARG A 45 -9.12 8.84 6.52
C ARG A 45 -10.40 8.09 6.14
N THR A 46 -11.01 8.43 5.01
CA THR A 46 -12.31 7.91 4.58
C THR A 46 -12.23 6.75 3.58
N THR A 47 -11.07 6.49 2.99
CA THR A 47 -11.02 5.69 1.75
C THR A 47 -11.26 4.20 1.94
N LEU A 48 -10.89 3.64 3.10
CA LEU A 48 -10.97 2.20 3.34
C LEU A 48 -12.13 1.79 4.26
N ARG A 49 -12.97 2.73 4.71
CA ARG A 49 -13.98 2.49 5.77
C ARG A 49 -13.41 1.75 7.00
N LEU A 50 -12.10 1.86 7.23
CA LEU A 50 -11.42 1.28 8.37
C LEU A 50 -11.38 2.28 9.52
N HIS A 51 -11.50 1.77 10.74
CA HIS A 51 -11.27 2.59 11.93
C HIS A 51 -9.81 3.09 11.96
N HIS A 52 -9.59 4.28 12.52
CA HIS A 52 -8.27 4.93 12.47
C HIS A 52 -7.16 4.07 13.09
N THR A 53 -7.46 3.37 14.19
CA THR A 53 -6.51 2.49 14.88
C THR A 53 -6.13 1.30 14.02
N THR A 54 -7.10 0.70 13.31
CA THR A 54 -6.87 -0.41 12.39
C THR A 54 -6.01 0.02 11.22
N LEU A 55 -6.33 1.18 10.61
CA LEU A 55 -5.54 1.75 9.53
C LEU A 55 -4.09 2.01 9.97
N ALA A 56 -3.89 2.68 11.10
CA ALA A 56 -2.56 2.98 11.64
C ALA A 56 -1.78 1.70 11.96
N ARG A 57 -2.43 0.68 12.53
CA ARG A 57 -1.82 -0.62 12.83
C ARG A 57 -1.40 -1.34 11.55
N SER A 58 -2.25 -1.37 10.53
CA SER A 58 -1.93 -1.99 9.24
C SER A 58 -0.76 -1.29 8.55
N VAL A 59 -0.74 0.05 8.54
CA VAL A 59 0.40 0.82 8.00
C VAL A 59 1.69 0.50 8.75
N ASN A 60 1.65 0.48 10.09
CA ASN A 60 2.83 0.14 10.88
C ASN A 60 3.35 -1.28 10.58
N LYS A 61 2.45 -2.28 10.52
CA LYS A 61 2.81 -3.65 10.13
C LYS A 61 3.48 -3.70 8.76
N LEU A 62 2.88 -3.06 7.74
CA LEU A 62 3.45 -3.04 6.39
C LEU A 62 4.84 -2.38 6.36
N ALA A 63 5.06 -1.34 7.18
CA ALA A 63 6.36 -0.69 7.31
C ALA A 63 7.37 -1.61 8.00
N GLN A 64 6.97 -2.29 9.09
CA GLN A 64 7.81 -3.27 9.79
C GLN A 64 8.18 -4.46 8.90
N TRP A 65 7.29 -4.86 7.99
CA TRP A 65 7.57 -5.93 7.03
C TRP A 65 8.38 -5.45 5.82
N GLY A 66 8.79 -4.18 5.78
CA GLY A 66 9.59 -3.62 4.69
C GLY A 66 8.83 -3.51 3.36
N LEU A 67 7.50 -3.55 3.37
CA LEU A 67 6.69 -3.40 2.16
C LEU A 67 6.46 -1.94 1.79
N ILE A 68 6.56 -1.04 2.78
CA ILE A 68 6.38 0.40 2.58
C ILE A 68 7.44 1.18 3.35
N GLN A 69 7.69 2.40 2.90
CA GLN A 69 8.45 3.40 3.63
C GLN A 69 7.53 4.55 4.03
N GLU A 70 7.33 4.75 5.33
CA GLU A 70 6.57 5.88 5.87
C GLU A 70 7.50 7.09 6.05
N LYS A 71 7.16 8.23 5.46
CA LYS A 71 7.83 9.50 5.75
C LYS A 71 6.87 10.41 6.51
N ARG A 72 7.12 10.54 7.80
CA ARG A 72 6.39 11.47 8.68
C ARG A 72 6.74 12.91 8.28
N ARG A 73 5.71 13.75 8.13
CA ARG A 73 5.87 15.18 7.85
C ARG A 73 5.31 15.97 9.02
N HIS A 74 6.09 16.93 9.52
CA HIS A 74 5.65 17.81 10.60
C HIS A 74 4.38 18.58 10.18
N ARG A 75 3.30 18.45 10.97
CA ARG A 75 1.98 19.08 10.73
C ARG A 75 1.29 18.73 9.41
N LYS A 76 1.66 17.61 8.75
CA LYS A 76 1.01 17.13 7.51
C LYS A 76 0.70 15.65 7.60
N ALA A 77 -0.21 15.18 6.74
CA ALA A 77 -0.51 13.75 6.64
C ALA A 77 0.76 12.96 6.29
N PRO A 78 0.96 11.77 6.88
CA PRO A 78 2.09 10.91 6.54
C PRO A 78 2.01 10.52 5.07
N VAL A 79 3.16 10.57 4.38
CA VAL A 79 3.27 10.10 3.01
C VAL A 79 3.93 8.73 3.01
N ILE A 80 3.34 7.82 2.24
CA ILE A 80 3.76 6.42 2.20
C ILE A 80 4.30 6.13 0.83
N ARG A 81 5.50 5.56 0.76
CA ARG A 81 6.09 5.05 -0.47
C ARG A 81 5.95 3.54 -0.49
N PRO A 82 5.12 2.96 -1.36
CA PRO A 82 5.10 1.52 -1.58
C PRO A 82 6.44 1.06 -2.17
N LEU A 83 6.98 -0.04 -1.65
CA LEU A 83 8.21 -0.65 -2.15
C LEU A 83 7.87 -1.84 -3.06
N TYR A 84 8.86 -2.31 -3.82
CA TYR A 84 8.71 -3.47 -4.73
C TYR A 84 7.51 -3.34 -5.68
N LEU A 85 7.19 -2.10 -6.09
CA LEU A 85 6.21 -1.87 -7.13
C LEU A 85 6.69 -2.57 -8.39
N SER A 86 5.82 -3.36 -9.03
CA SER A 86 6.11 -3.89 -10.36
C SER A 86 6.57 -2.73 -11.25
N PRO A 87 7.64 -2.91 -12.05
CA PRO A 87 8.09 -1.87 -12.96
C PRO A 87 6.88 -1.33 -13.72
N ARG A 88 6.80 0.01 -13.87
CA ARG A 88 5.77 0.64 -14.71
C ARG A 88 5.74 -0.17 -15.99
N GLN A 89 4.66 -0.92 -16.24
CA GLN A 89 4.46 -1.52 -17.54
C GLN A 89 4.46 -0.32 -18.50
N PRO A 90 5.44 -0.18 -19.40
CA PRO A 90 5.31 0.81 -20.46
C PRO A 90 3.99 0.48 -21.14
N GLY A 91 3.07 1.46 -21.15
CA GLY A 91 1.84 1.33 -21.93
C GLY A 91 2.27 1.07 -23.36
N GLY A 92 1.80 -0.03 -23.94
CA GLY A 92 2.06 -0.35 -25.33
C GLY A 92 1.64 0.82 -26.21
N GLN A 93 2.63 1.49 -26.79
CA GLN A 93 2.53 2.20 -28.05
C GLN A 93 3.83 1.92 -28.81
N ALA A 94 3.77 0.90 -29.64
CA ALA A 94 4.48 0.77 -30.90
C ALA A 94 3.57 -0.03 -31.83
#